data_AF-A0A948MKL3-F1
#
_entry.id   AF-A0A948MKL3-F1
#
_cell.length_a   1.000
_cell.length_b   1.000
_cell.length_c   1.000
_cell.angle_alpha   90.00
_cell.angle_beta   90.00
_cell.angle_gamma   90.00
#
_symmetry.space_group_name_H-M   'P 1'
#
loop_
_entity.id
_entity.type
_entity.pdbx_description
1 polymer ?
#
loop_
_entity_poly.entity_id
_entity_poly.type
_entity_poly.pdbx_seq_one_letter_code
_entity_poly.pdbx_strand_id
1 'polypeptide(L)'
;MKKLILLSLIILMSGCAASIRDLTADYQESSSAVREFATITAEDWKLGTGIILGAIDKSLLPSWVEEEILAMNAKIDAGPLNDFDLGYMVGLRLRLGSPILKAAIEQYAPGILGIKEVASVLSFLGG
;
A
#
# COMPACT_ATOMS: atom_id res chain seq x y z
N MET A 1 -29.95 18.69 -43.07
CA MET A 1 -29.95 18.87 -41.59
C MET A 1 -30.07 17.55 -40.81
N LYS A 2 -31.12 16.73 -40.98
CA LYS A 2 -31.28 15.46 -40.22
C LYS A 2 -30.11 14.44 -40.39
N LYS A 3 -29.50 14.35 -41.58
CA LYS A 3 -28.36 13.44 -41.84
C LYS A 3 -27.03 13.92 -41.22
N LEU A 4 -26.87 15.23 -40.98
CA LEU A 4 -25.65 15.79 -40.40
C LEU A 4 -25.57 15.55 -38.89
N ILE A 5 -26.72 15.59 -38.21
CA ILE A 5 -26.87 15.34 -36.77
C ILE A 5 -26.58 13.86 -36.43
N LEU A 6 -26.95 12.94 -37.32
CA LEU A 6 -26.71 11.51 -37.13
C LEU A 6 -25.22 11.16 -37.24
N LEU A 7 -24.50 11.81 -38.15
CA LEU A 7 -23.06 11.58 -38.36
C LEU A 7 -22.24 12.09 -37.18
N SER A 8 -22.59 13.25 -36.62
CA SER A 8 -21.92 13.78 -35.42
C SER A 8 -22.22 12.96 -34.17
N LEU A 9 -23.41 12.34 -34.05
CA LEU A 9 -23.71 11.42 -32.94
C LEU A 9 -22.84 10.16 -32.99
N ILE A 10 -22.64 9.57 -34.17
CA ILE A 10 -21.83 8.35 -34.35
C ILE A 10 -20.35 8.62 -34.00
N ILE A 11 -19.82 9.77 -34.41
CA ILE A 11 -18.43 10.17 -34.09
C ILE A 11 -18.25 10.43 -32.59
N LEU A 12 -19.25 11.04 -31.92
CA LEU A 12 -19.21 11.24 -30.47
C LEU A 12 -19.25 9.92 -29.68
N MET A 13 -20.09 8.96 -30.12
CA MET A 13 -20.22 7.66 -29.45
C MET A 13 -19.00 6.76 -29.67
N SER A 14 -18.34 6.85 -30.83
CA SER A 14 -17.10 6.10 -31.09
C SER A 14 -15.89 6.69 -30.34
N GLY A 15 -15.84 8.00 -30.14
CA GLY A 15 -14.85 8.65 -29.27
C GLY A 15 -14.97 8.27 -27.79
N CYS A 16 -16.18 8.24 -27.23
CA CYS A 16 -16.39 7.80 -25.84
C CYS A 16 -16.07 6.31 -25.66
N ALA A 17 -16.43 5.45 -26.62
CA ALA A 17 -16.12 4.03 -26.54
C ALA A 17 -14.60 3.76 -26.59
N ALA A 18 -13.85 4.51 -27.39
CA ALA A 18 -12.38 4.44 -27.41
C ALA A 18 -11.77 4.87 -26.07
N SER A 19 -12.18 6.03 -25.54
CA SER A 19 -11.67 6.52 -24.25
C SER A 19 -12.02 5.62 -23.06
N ILE A 20 -13.21 5.00 -23.05
CA ILE A 20 -13.58 4.02 -22.02
C ILE A 20 -12.73 2.77 -22.16
N ARG A 21 -12.48 2.30 -23.38
CA ARG A 21 -11.68 1.09 -23.62
C ARG A 21 -10.22 1.31 -23.24
N ASP A 22 -9.66 2.48 -23.52
CA ASP A 22 -8.31 2.88 -23.12
C ASP A 22 -8.22 3.01 -21.59
N LEU A 23 -9.19 3.70 -20.94
CA LEU A 23 -9.28 3.76 -19.48
C LEU A 23 -9.41 2.36 -18.84
N THR A 24 -10.14 1.46 -19.47
CA THR A 24 -10.32 0.08 -18.98
C THR A 24 -9.04 -0.73 -19.15
N ALA A 25 -8.31 -0.55 -20.26
CA ALA A 25 -7.03 -1.20 -20.50
C ALA A 25 -5.96 -0.70 -19.52
N ASP A 26 -5.83 0.62 -19.36
CA ASP A 26 -4.92 1.26 -18.41
C ASP A 26 -5.25 0.86 -16.96
N TYR A 27 -6.54 0.76 -16.62
CA TYR A 27 -6.99 0.28 -15.32
C TYR A 27 -6.68 -1.21 -15.12
N GLN A 28 -6.87 -2.06 -16.12
CA GLN A 28 -6.53 -3.49 -16.04
C GLN A 28 -5.02 -3.70 -15.90
N GLU A 29 -4.21 -2.98 -16.67
CA GLU A 29 -2.74 -3.05 -16.58
C GLU A 29 -2.27 -2.55 -15.20
N SER A 30 -2.76 -1.38 -14.76
CA SER A 30 -2.46 -0.83 -13.44
C SER A 30 -2.92 -1.77 -12.31
N SER A 31 -4.10 -2.38 -12.45
CA SER A 31 -4.64 -3.34 -11.48
C SER A 31 -3.80 -4.61 -11.41
N SER A 32 -3.32 -5.11 -12.55
CA SER A 32 -2.42 -6.27 -12.59
C SER A 32 -1.07 -5.97 -11.94
N ALA A 33 -0.50 -4.78 -12.18
CA ALA A 33 0.75 -4.35 -11.56
C ALA A 33 0.61 -4.16 -10.05
N VAL A 34 -0.51 -3.59 -9.57
CA VAL A 34 -0.81 -3.46 -8.14
C VAL A 34 -0.98 -4.84 -7.49
N ARG A 35 -1.63 -5.77 -8.17
CA ARG A 35 -1.79 -7.16 -7.70
C ARG A 35 -0.45 -7.88 -7.62
N GLU A 36 0.40 -7.72 -8.62
CA GLU A 36 1.75 -8.28 -8.64
C GLU A 36 2.59 -7.73 -7.48
N PHE A 37 2.60 -6.41 -7.29
CA PHE A 37 3.28 -5.78 -6.16
C PHE A 37 2.76 -6.29 -4.81
N ALA A 38 1.45 -6.42 -4.65
CA ALA A 38 0.86 -6.94 -3.43
C ALA A 38 1.23 -8.42 -3.19
N THR A 39 1.34 -9.20 -4.26
CA THR A 39 1.76 -10.61 -4.18
C THR A 39 3.22 -10.72 -3.74
N ILE A 40 4.12 -9.95 -4.35
CA ILE A 40 5.53 -9.87 -3.95
C ILE A 40 5.66 -9.43 -2.48
N THR A 41 4.85 -8.44 -2.08
CA THR A 41 4.79 -7.97 -0.69
C THR A 41 4.33 -9.05 0.29
N ALA A 42 3.52 -10.02 -0.17
CA ALA A 42 3.07 -11.13 0.66
C ALA A 42 4.17 -12.17 0.86
N GLU A 43 4.98 -12.41 -0.18
CA GLU A 43 6.08 -13.37 -0.15
C GLU A 43 7.16 -12.99 0.87
N ASP A 44 7.48 -11.70 0.98
CA ASP A 44 8.51 -11.20 1.90
C ASP A 44 7.94 -10.72 3.25
N TRP A 45 6.62 -10.70 3.43
CA TRP A 45 5.94 -10.17 4.61
C TRP A 45 6.50 -10.73 5.92
N LYS A 46 6.59 -12.06 6.04
CA LYS A 46 7.03 -12.72 7.27
C LYS A 46 8.50 -12.45 7.60
N LEU A 47 9.34 -12.30 6.59
CA LEU A 47 10.74 -11.93 6.79
C LEU A 47 10.83 -10.50 7.32
N GLY A 48 10.18 -9.55 6.64
CA GLY A 48 10.19 -8.14 7.04
C GLY A 48 9.64 -7.94 8.45
N THR A 49 8.48 -8.53 8.75
CA THR A 49 7.85 -8.43 10.07
C THR A 49 8.58 -9.21 11.15
N GLY A 50 9.22 -10.33 10.82
CA GLY A 50 10.09 -11.07 11.74
C GLY A 50 11.30 -10.25 12.19
N ILE A 51 11.91 -9.49 11.28
CA ILE A 51 12.99 -8.55 11.61
C ILE A 51 12.48 -7.47 12.56
N ILE A 52 11.31 -6.87 12.27
CA ILE A 52 10.70 -5.84 13.11
C ILE A 52 10.49 -6.35 14.54
N LEU A 53 9.81 -7.50 14.68
CA LEU A 53 9.46 -8.08 15.99
C LEU A 53 10.66 -8.63 16.76
N GLY A 54 11.75 -8.98 16.07
CA GLY A 54 12.97 -9.51 16.67
C GLY A 54 14.04 -8.46 16.99
N ALA A 55 14.09 -7.36 16.23
CA ALA A 55 15.14 -6.35 16.34
C ALA A 55 14.71 -5.10 17.12
N ILE A 56 13.42 -4.76 17.13
CA ILE A 56 12.94 -3.55 17.82
C ILE A 56 12.41 -3.90 19.20
N ASP A 57 12.81 -3.13 20.21
CA ASP A 57 12.24 -3.22 21.55
C ASP A 57 10.74 -2.87 21.48
N LYS A 58 9.91 -3.83 21.86
CA LYS A 58 8.45 -3.73 21.78
C LYS A 58 7.88 -2.56 22.59
N SER A 59 8.57 -2.13 23.65
CA SER A 59 8.15 -0.97 24.46
C SER A 59 8.19 0.36 23.69
N LEU A 60 8.93 0.42 22.59
CA LEU A 60 9.04 1.60 21.72
C LEU A 60 8.00 1.60 20.59
N LEU A 61 7.32 0.46 20.37
CA LEU A 61 6.28 0.34 19.35
C LEU A 61 4.90 0.62 19.97
N PRO A 62 4.01 1.32 19.25
CA PRO A 62 2.59 1.35 19.61
C PRO A 62 2.02 -0.07 19.67
N SER A 63 1.17 -0.37 20.66
CA SER A 63 0.63 -1.73 20.87
C SER A 63 -0.08 -2.31 19.64
N TRP A 64 -0.76 -1.45 18.86
CA TRP A 64 -1.46 -1.86 17.64
C TRP A 64 -0.51 -2.42 16.56
N VAL A 65 0.78 -2.03 16.54
CA VAL A 65 1.73 -2.48 15.52
C VAL A 65 1.94 -3.99 15.61
N GLU A 66 2.18 -4.50 16.82
CA GLU A 66 2.37 -5.94 17.02
C GLU A 66 1.07 -6.71 16.75
N GLU A 67 -0.07 -6.19 17.21
CA GLU A 67 -1.39 -6.80 16.99
C GLU A 67 -1.70 -6.96 15.50
N GLU A 68 -1.48 -5.92 14.69
CA GLU A 68 -1.74 -5.96 13.24
C GLU A 68 -0.76 -6.88 12.50
N ILE A 69 0.51 -6.91 12.90
CA ILE A 69 1.49 -7.85 12.34
C ILE A 69 1.07 -9.30 12.61
N LEU A 70 0.68 -9.61 13.85
CA LEU A 70 0.27 -10.96 14.24
C LEU A 70 -1.05 -11.36 13.56
N ALA A 71 -2.01 -10.43 13.44
CA ALA A 71 -3.26 -10.66 12.73
C ALA A 71 -3.02 -10.96 11.25
N MET A 72 -2.12 -10.23 10.59
CA MET A 72 -1.78 -10.49 9.19
C MET A 72 -1.02 -11.80 9.00
N ASN A 73 -0.08 -12.13 9.90
CA ASN A 73 0.61 -13.41 9.89
C ASN A 73 -0.39 -14.58 9.98
N ALA A 74 -1.36 -14.49 10.89
CA ALA A 74 -2.41 -15.50 11.02
C ALA A 74 -3.24 -15.66 9.74
N LYS A 75 -3.54 -14.55 9.03
CA LYS A 75 -4.22 -14.60 7.72
C LYS A 75 -3.39 -15.30 6.66
N ILE A 76 -2.10 -14.97 6.55
CA ILE A 76 -1.18 -15.62 5.61
C ILE A 76 -1.05 -17.12 5.91
N ASP A 77 -1.01 -17.49 7.19
CA ASP A 77 -0.97 -18.89 7.64
C ASP A 77 -2.25 -19.68 7.35
N ALA A 78 -3.40 -19.00 7.28
CA ALA A 78 -4.68 -19.62 6.98
C ALA A 78 -4.83 -20.03 5.50
N GLY A 79 -3.95 -19.55 4.60
CA GLY A 79 -3.92 -19.92 3.19
C GLY A 79 -3.80 -18.73 2.24
N PRO A 80 -4.12 -18.93 0.95
CA PRO A 80 -4.01 -17.88 -0.06
C PRO A 80 -4.87 -16.65 0.28
N LEU A 81 -4.26 -15.47 0.20
CA LEU A 81 -4.96 -14.19 0.42
C LEU A 81 -5.84 -13.84 -0.78
N ASN A 82 -7.03 -13.29 -0.51
CA ASN A 82 -7.86 -12.68 -1.55
C ASN A 82 -7.39 -11.25 -1.86
N ASP A 83 -7.94 -10.66 -2.93
CA ASP A 83 -7.54 -9.33 -3.41
C ASP A 83 -7.75 -8.22 -2.36
N PHE A 84 -8.76 -8.35 -1.50
CA PHE A 84 -8.99 -7.41 -0.40
C PHE A 84 -7.89 -7.52 0.66
N ASP A 85 -7.54 -8.73 1.08
CA ASP A 85 -6.49 -8.97 2.06
C ASP A 85 -5.12 -8.55 1.53
N LEU A 86 -4.83 -8.78 0.25
CA LEU A 86 -3.62 -8.31 -0.43
C LEU A 86 -3.54 -6.77 -0.40
N GLY A 87 -4.62 -6.08 -0.77
CA GLY A 87 -4.67 -4.62 -0.73
C GLY A 87 -4.53 -4.06 0.69
N TYR A 88 -5.19 -4.69 1.66
CA TYR A 88 -5.08 -4.31 3.06
C TYR A 88 -3.66 -4.51 3.59
N MET A 89 -2.99 -5.62 3.29
CA MET A 89 -1.62 -5.89 3.70
C MET A 89 -0.64 -4.84 3.15
N VAL A 90 -0.79 -4.45 1.88
CA VAL A 90 0.01 -3.36 1.28
C VAL A 90 -0.22 -2.05 2.04
N GLY A 91 -1.47 -1.69 2.30
CA GLY A 91 -1.81 -0.49 3.07
C GLY A 91 -1.27 -0.52 4.50
N LEU A 92 -1.32 -1.69 5.15
CA LEU A 92 -0.75 -1.91 6.48
C LEU A 92 0.75 -1.71 6.46
N ARG A 93 1.48 -2.25 5.47
CA ARG A 93 2.93 -2.08 5.36
C ARG A 93 3.35 -0.61 5.28
N LEU A 94 2.60 0.21 4.56
CA LEU A 94 2.83 1.65 4.51
C LEU A 94 2.58 2.32 5.87
N ARG A 95 1.46 2.00 6.52
CA ARG A 95 1.12 2.54 7.85
C ARG A 95 2.10 2.15 8.94
N LEU A 96 2.69 0.96 8.83
CA LEU A 96 3.70 0.47 9.76
C LEU A 96 5.02 1.24 9.63
N GLY A 97 5.30 1.86 8.48
CA GLY A 97 6.59 2.51 8.20
C GLY A 97 6.98 3.59 9.22
N SER A 98 6.08 4.53 9.53
CA SER A 98 6.37 5.62 10.46
C SER A 98 6.66 5.17 11.91
N PRO A 99 5.77 4.40 12.59
CA PRO A 99 6.03 3.99 13.97
C PRO A 99 7.26 3.09 14.10
N ILE A 100 7.52 2.22 13.12
CA ILE A 100 8.70 1.35 13.11
C ILE A 100 9.97 2.17 12.92
N LEU A 101 9.99 3.10 11.97
CA LEU A 101 11.15 3.95 11.73
C LEU A 101 11.43 4.84 12.94
N LYS A 102 10.38 5.39 13.57
CA LYS A 102 10.52 6.17 14.80
C LYS A 102 11.15 5.33 15.91
N ALA A 103 10.61 4.14 16.19
CA ALA A 103 11.13 3.23 17.20
C ALA A 103 12.59 2.82 16.91
N ALA A 104 12.90 2.53 15.64
CA ALA A 104 14.26 2.20 15.22
C ALA A 104 15.23 3.37 15.43
N ILE A 105 14.83 4.62 15.14
CA ILE A 105 15.66 5.80 15.40
C ILE A 105 15.86 5.99 16.91
N GLU A 106 14.80 5.87 17.72
CA GLU A 106 14.90 6.00 19.18
C GLU A 106 15.87 4.97 19.77
N GLN A 107 15.85 3.74 19.27
CA GLN A 107 16.70 2.65 19.77
C GLN A 107 18.15 2.74 19.27
N TYR A 108 18.35 2.99 17.98
CA TYR A 108 19.66 2.82 17.33
C TYR A 108 20.38 4.13 17.03
N ALA A 109 19.67 5.26 16.99
CA ALA A 109 20.23 6.58 16.73
C ALA A 109 19.55 7.66 17.59
N PRO A 110 19.61 7.53 18.93
CA PRO A 110 18.89 8.41 19.84
C PRO A 110 19.29 9.88 19.64
N GLY A 111 18.30 10.77 19.68
CA GLY A 111 18.48 12.21 19.49
C GLY A 111 18.28 12.72 18.05
N ILE A 112 18.27 11.84 17.05
CA ILE A 112 18.05 12.24 15.64
C ILE A 112 16.61 12.74 15.40
N LEU A 113 15.61 12.24 16.14
CA LEU A 113 14.23 12.72 16.03
C LEU A 113 14.06 14.20 16.39
N GLY A 114 15.02 14.79 17.11
CA GLY A 114 15.04 16.22 17.42
C GLY A 114 15.41 17.11 16.22
N ILE A 115 15.84 16.52 15.10
CA ILE A 115 16.16 17.22 13.85
C ILE A 115 14.84 17.47 13.09
N LYS A 116 14.53 18.74 12.80
CA LYS A 116 13.25 19.17 12.20
C LYS A 116 12.91 18.43 10.91
N GLU A 117 13.91 18.16 10.08
CA GLU A 117 13.80 17.49 8.79
C GLU A 117 13.43 16.01 8.92
N VAL A 118 13.80 15.37 10.03
CA VAL A 118 13.46 13.96 10.29
C VAL A 118 12.02 13.85 10.80
N ALA A 119 11.62 14.76 11.69
CA ALA A 119 10.26 14.80 12.22
C ALA A 119 9.21 15.07 11.14
N SER A 120 9.51 15.92 10.14
CA SER A 120 8.58 16.23 9.05
C SER A 120 8.32 15.04 8.12
N VAL A 121 9.35 14.24 7.82
CA VAL A 121 9.22 13.02 7.01
C VAL A 121 8.39 11.96 7.73
N LEU A 122 8.60 11.78 9.03
CA LEU A 122 7.84 10.81 9.82
C LEU A 122 6.36 11.19 9.96
N SER A 123 6.05 12.49 10.07
CA SER A 123 4.67 12.96 10.14
C SER A 123 3.91 12.74 8.83
N PHE A 124 4.56 12.94 7.68
CA PHE A 124 3.98 12.58 6.37
C PHE A 124 3.61 11.10 6.26
N LEU A 125 4.38 10.22 6.91
CA LEU A 125 4.14 8.77 6.92
C LEU A 125 3.14 8.32 8.01
N GLY A 126 2.48 9.25 8.70
CA GLY A 126 1.44 8.97 9.70
C GLY A 126 1.88 9.02 11.16
N GLY A 127 2.92 9.82 11.46
CA GLY A 127 3.39 10.13 12.82
C GLY A 127 2.77 11.38 13.43
#